data_AF-A0AAN6K358-F1
#
_entry.id   AF-A0AAN6K358-F1
#
_cell.length_a   1.000
_cell.length_b   1.000
_cell.length_c   1.000
_cell.angle_alpha   90.00
_cell.angle_beta   90.00
_cell.angle_gamma   90.00
#
_symmetry.space_group_name_H-M   'P 1'
#
loop_
_entity.id
_entity.type
_entity.pdbx_description
1 polymer ?
#
loop_
_entity_poly.entity_id
_entity_poly.type
_entity_poly.pdbx_seq_one_letter_code
_entity_poly.pdbx_strand_id
1 'polypeptide(L)'
;MAETIYDRVLTNIQTDPPTTALNSRLFEEATIILPQYLAGTPDLLEKRHLLMRYLAADLTNNGRSDHAPAVALLIKLFDGWTWQQVCDFGTSSIPYKDGLEPGEHMVSFNRLMLCLLSKATLRAPDAAHAASMLDTMQALVRLWLCTPDTGIATAAADVLYRLMKVDLPIEGYQQPPPSWRSATTGAQGWVWKRVFEDGGVYNVFFECCSLKLGTNTLSKNQKTIAQARLMEWLPKIAALDWHALRTTHKDVEDKYRVTGGLLDFVALHMVDYRDDVLMHKCLIDFYAELLSTTVNLDTRTMALHDSLGLQYLIMHGLHARTAAIYFQVGPVDPVETAFLYGSAANYISVYTSEFPKHYLAGQMPAQVNERLRQTLDLTPGKWAHADSPKNDLHVLVSLPRGALLPFTTSPVALLPSKSTNPDVLNSLATLFHGPEDKPLTLPMTLAMTSITAQDKDAEEGAAARNLYFHYLAANPRFWQDITAHADTVALGDLALSALHCLKSVITSNWYPTHKRTAPDNLPSLPSSIIPTPETGVQAILSPPALEYTLPYLLKSAQSFSNLVGGRGDAASATYKIAMAKYEALRALYGRLVEVAERAPGEGYEDILRTVGTKLAEGPMRREGDVGGRVGTMEL
;
A
#
# COMPACT_ATOMS: atom_id res chain seq x y z
N MET A 1 40.36 22.65 14.61
CA MET A 1 39.22 22.84 13.69
C MET A 1 37.88 22.62 14.39
N ALA A 2 37.62 21.47 15.01
CA ALA A 2 36.36 21.23 15.74
C ALA A 2 36.19 22.15 16.97
N GLU A 3 37.24 22.35 17.77
CA GLU A 3 37.21 23.24 18.94
C GLU A 3 36.97 24.72 18.56
N THR A 4 37.62 25.19 17.48
CA THR A 4 37.37 26.52 16.93
C THR A 4 35.94 26.70 16.41
N ILE A 5 35.29 25.64 15.93
CA ILE A 5 33.88 25.69 15.50
C ILE A 5 32.96 25.74 16.73
N TYR A 6 33.27 24.97 17.79
CA TYR A 6 32.55 25.00 19.06
C TYR A 6 32.51 26.42 19.66
N ASP A 7 33.67 27.09 19.77
CA ASP A 7 33.75 28.44 20.35
C ASP A 7 32.99 29.47 19.50
N ARG A 8 33.05 29.33 18.16
CA ARG A 8 32.31 30.20 17.23
C ARG A 8 30.81 30.02 17.35
N VAL A 9 30.32 28.78 17.50
CA VAL A 9 28.89 28.49 17.71
C VAL A 9 28.44 29.07 19.04
N LEU A 10 29.20 28.86 20.12
CA LEU A 10 28.88 29.38 21.44
C LEU A 10 28.80 30.92 21.44
N THR A 11 29.77 31.57 20.80
CA THR A 11 29.79 33.03 20.63
C THR A 11 28.58 33.51 19.81
N ASN A 12 28.22 32.79 18.74
CA ASN A 12 27.06 33.14 17.91
C ASN A 12 25.73 33.00 18.68
N ILE A 13 25.63 32.04 19.60
CA ILE A 13 24.45 31.91 20.47
C ILE A 13 24.41 33.03 21.53
N GLN A 14 25.56 33.34 22.16
CA GLN A 14 25.67 34.30 23.27
C GLN A 14 25.73 35.78 22.85
N THR A 15 25.80 36.10 21.56
CA THR A 15 25.87 37.50 21.09
C THR A 15 24.53 38.22 21.25
N ASP A 16 24.58 39.35 21.97
CA ASP A 16 23.49 40.29 22.21
C ASP A 16 23.62 41.46 21.19
N PRO A 17 22.58 41.92 20.47
CA PRO A 17 21.16 41.66 20.68
C PRO A 17 20.58 40.43 19.94
N PRO A 18 19.46 39.86 20.45
CA PRO A 18 18.77 38.67 19.92
C PRO A 18 18.15 38.87 18.52
N THR A 19 18.28 40.03 17.90
CA THR A 19 17.79 40.33 16.55
C THR A 19 18.69 39.80 15.43
N THR A 20 19.87 39.28 15.75
CA THR A 20 20.81 38.76 14.75
C THR A 20 20.47 37.31 14.40
N ALA A 21 20.12 37.06 13.13
CA ALA A 21 19.87 35.70 12.64
C ALA A 21 21.12 34.81 12.83
N LEU A 22 20.90 33.57 13.28
CA LEU A 22 21.97 32.58 13.43
C LEU A 22 22.67 32.34 12.09
N ASN A 23 23.98 32.17 12.12
CA ASN A 23 24.76 31.89 10.91
C ASN A 23 24.49 30.46 10.43
N SER A 24 23.55 30.27 9.50
CA SER A 24 23.13 28.96 8.99
C SER A 24 24.30 28.09 8.53
N ARG A 25 25.25 28.66 7.78
CA ARG A 25 26.43 27.94 7.28
C ARG A 25 27.34 27.44 8.40
N LEU A 26 27.52 28.24 9.46
CA LEU A 26 28.29 27.81 10.63
C LEU A 26 27.61 26.64 11.35
N PHE A 27 26.28 26.70 11.49
CA PHE A 27 25.50 25.65 12.14
C PHE A 27 25.43 24.36 11.31
N GLU A 28 25.38 24.46 9.98
CA GLU A 28 25.49 23.30 9.08
C GLU A 28 26.85 22.60 9.22
N GLU A 29 27.95 23.36 9.21
CA GLU A 29 29.30 22.84 9.43
C GLU A 29 29.43 22.20 10.83
N ALA A 30 28.89 22.87 11.85
CA ALA A 30 28.85 22.37 13.22
C ALA A 30 28.04 21.08 13.35
N THR A 31 26.94 20.95 12.61
CA THR A 31 26.06 19.77 12.61
C THR A 31 26.77 18.52 12.12
N ILE A 32 27.74 18.67 11.20
CA ILE A 32 28.52 17.55 10.67
C ILE A 32 29.67 17.18 11.63
N ILE A 33 30.36 18.18 12.18
CA ILE A 33 31.65 17.99 12.86
C ILE A 33 31.49 17.78 14.38
N LEU A 34 30.63 18.57 15.05
CA LEU A 34 30.55 18.59 16.51
C LEU A 34 30.00 17.31 17.14
N PRO A 35 28.95 16.65 16.60
CA PRO A 35 28.42 15.43 17.22
C PRO A 35 29.46 14.30 17.34
N GLN A 36 30.31 14.14 16.32
CA GLN A 36 31.36 13.12 16.32
C GLN A 36 32.53 13.49 17.23
N TYR A 37 32.93 14.77 17.22
CA TYR A 37 34.01 15.26 18.07
C TYR A 37 33.67 15.17 19.56
N LEU A 38 32.42 15.49 19.93
CA LEU A 38 31.96 15.57 21.32
C LEU A 38 31.49 14.23 21.92
N ALA A 39 31.73 13.09 21.24
CA ALA A 39 31.29 11.76 21.68
C ALA A 39 32.35 10.97 22.48
N GLY A 40 33.54 11.53 22.68
CA GLY A 40 34.71 10.82 23.23
C GLY A 40 34.89 10.91 24.76
N THR A 41 35.77 11.83 25.20
CA THR A 41 36.24 11.93 26.59
C THR A 41 35.23 12.60 27.53
N PRO A 42 35.31 12.36 28.86
CA PRO A 42 34.41 12.98 29.83
C PRO A 42 34.36 14.51 29.73
N ASP A 43 35.50 15.18 29.52
CA ASP A 43 35.57 16.64 29.36
C ASP A 43 34.80 17.12 28.10
N LEU A 44 34.84 16.34 27.02
CA LEU A 44 34.11 16.64 25.78
C LEU A 44 32.61 16.38 25.94
N LEU A 45 32.22 15.41 26.76
CA LEU A 45 30.83 15.21 27.14
C LEU A 45 30.32 16.40 27.97
N GLU A 46 31.10 16.95 28.90
CA GLU A 46 30.69 18.17 29.61
C GLU A 46 30.50 19.36 28.65
N LYS A 47 31.43 19.57 27.71
CA LYS A 47 31.28 20.58 26.64
C LYS A 47 30.01 20.34 25.80
N ARG A 48 29.69 19.07 25.50
CA ARG A 48 28.43 18.70 24.80
C ARG A 48 27.20 19.14 25.58
N HIS A 49 27.13 18.79 26.87
CA HIS A 49 25.99 19.14 27.73
C HIS A 49 25.84 20.66 27.87
N LEU A 50 26.96 21.39 28.00
CA LEU A 50 26.96 22.84 28.10
C LEU A 50 26.40 23.48 26.82
N LEU A 51 26.89 23.06 25.65
CA LEU A 51 26.39 23.55 24.36
C LEU A 51 24.89 23.25 24.19
N MET A 52 24.46 22.04 24.55
CA MET A 52 23.05 21.66 24.49
C MET A 52 22.18 22.54 25.39
N ARG A 53 22.65 22.90 26.59
CA ARG A 53 21.92 23.83 27.48
C ARG A 53 21.79 25.22 26.89
N TYR A 54 22.84 25.76 26.27
CA TYR A 54 22.77 27.06 25.60
C TYR A 54 21.83 27.02 24.39
N LEU A 55 21.85 25.94 23.60
CA LEU A 55 20.92 25.75 22.50
C LEU A 55 19.48 25.62 23.00
N ALA A 56 19.24 24.89 24.10
CA ALA A 56 17.91 24.76 24.69
C ALA A 56 17.39 26.10 25.26
N ALA A 57 18.25 26.87 25.93
CA ALA A 57 17.90 28.20 26.41
C ALA A 57 17.53 29.17 25.27
N ASP A 58 18.22 29.07 24.13
CA ASP A 58 17.89 29.86 22.93
C ASP A 58 16.46 29.59 22.42
N LEU A 59 15.98 28.35 22.52
CA LEU A 59 14.61 27.98 22.11
C LEU A 59 13.52 28.65 22.95
N THR A 60 13.85 29.07 24.18
CA THR A 60 12.93 29.79 25.06
C THR A 60 13.03 31.31 24.95
N ASN A 61 13.95 31.81 24.11
CA ASN A 61 14.18 33.24 23.92
C ASN A 61 13.31 33.78 22.78
N ASN A 62 12.17 34.39 23.14
CA ASN A 62 11.16 34.95 22.22
C ASN A 62 11.66 36.10 21.32
N GLY A 63 12.93 36.52 21.42
CA GLY A 63 13.50 37.60 20.63
C GLY A 63 14.04 37.21 19.24
N ARG A 64 14.18 35.90 18.94
CA ARG A 64 14.74 35.39 17.67
C ARG A 64 13.66 34.86 16.73
N SER A 65 13.80 35.15 15.43
CA SER A 65 12.82 34.76 14.41
C SER A 65 13.05 33.38 13.80
N ASP A 66 14.27 32.84 13.86
CA ASP A 66 14.61 31.53 13.27
C ASP A 66 15.49 30.69 14.21
N HIS A 67 14.91 29.62 14.74
CA HIS A 67 15.56 28.64 15.59
C HIS A 67 15.95 27.35 14.84
N ALA A 68 15.67 27.25 13.53
CA ALA A 68 15.90 26.03 12.77
C ALA A 68 17.37 25.53 12.80
N PRO A 69 18.40 26.40 12.66
CA PRO A 69 19.80 25.97 12.73
C PRO A 69 20.19 25.41 14.11
N ALA A 70 19.71 26.05 15.18
CA ALA A 70 19.96 25.61 16.56
C ALA A 70 19.30 24.25 16.83
N VAL A 71 18.05 24.07 16.40
CA VAL A 71 17.33 22.80 16.52
C VAL A 71 18.03 21.68 15.73
N ALA A 72 18.46 21.95 14.49
CA ALA A 72 19.11 20.94 13.65
C ALA A 72 20.38 20.39 14.31
N LEU A 73 21.21 21.30 14.87
CA LEU A 73 22.39 20.92 15.62
C LEU A 73 22.00 20.16 16.90
N LEU A 74 20.99 20.63 17.64
CA LEU A 74 20.56 19.99 18.88
C LEU A 74 20.05 18.56 18.65
N ILE A 75 19.26 18.31 17.60
CA ILE A 75 18.81 16.97 17.18
C ILE A 75 20.02 16.05 16.99
N LYS A 76 21.07 16.52 16.30
CA LYS A 76 22.29 15.74 16.07
C LYS A 76 23.12 15.55 17.32
N LEU A 77 23.11 16.51 18.25
CA LEU A 77 23.72 16.36 19.57
C LEU A 77 22.94 15.41 20.48
N PHE A 78 21.72 15.00 20.15
CA PHE A 78 20.98 13.91 20.82
C PHE A 78 21.18 12.54 20.14
N ASP A 79 21.95 12.45 19.06
CA ASP A 79 22.25 11.16 18.44
C ASP A 79 23.05 10.27 19.41
N GLY A 80 22.62 9.00 19.52
CA GLY A 80 23.17 8.01 20.44
C GLY A 80 22.65 8.07 21.89
N TRP A 81 21.82 9.04 22.25
CA TRP A 81 21.27 9.14 23.61
C TRP A 81 20.10 8.19 23.86
N THR A 82 19.99 7.70 25.10
CA THR A 82 18.83 6.93 25.57
C THR A 82 17.69 7.85 26.01
N TRP A 83 16.47 7.32 26.07
CA TRP A 83 15.30 8.07 26.54
C TRP A 83 15.49 8.64 27.96
N GLN A 84 16.11 7.87 28.86
CA GLN A 84 16.38 8.32 30.23
C GLN A 84 17.32 9.54 30.25
N GLN A 85 18.40 9.54 29.47
CA GLN A 85 19.31 10.68 29.37
C GLN A 85 18.61 11.93 28.82
N VAL A 86 17.69 11.73 27.87
CA VAL A 86 16.85 12.80 27.31
C VAL A 86 15.89 13.36 28.37
N CYS A 87 15.28 12.52 29.21
CA CYS A 87 14.41 12.96 30.30
C CYS A 87 15.19 13.72 31.38
N ASP A 88 16.35 13.21 31.79
CA ASP A 88 17.22 13.86 32.78
C ASP A 88 17.65 15.26 32.32
N PHE A 89 17.91 15.42 31.01
CA PHE A 89 18.18 16.72 30.41
C PHE A 89 16.92 17.59 30.33
N GLY A 90 15.83 17.05 29.80
CA GLY A 90 14.58 17.76 29.52
C GLY A 90 13.88 18.31 30.76
N THR A 91 13.90 17.59 31.89
CA THR A 91 13.27 18.00 33.16
C THR A 91 13.78 19.35 33.68
N SER A 92 14.97 19.77 33.24
CA SER A 92 15.59 21.04 33.62
C SER A 92 15.60 22.11 32.52
N SER A 93 15.41 21.72 31.25
CA SER A 93 15.83 22.55 30.11
C SER A 93 14.88 22.57 28.91
N ILE A 94 13.91 21.65 28.79
CA ILE A 94 13.03 21.58 27.60
C ILE A 94 11.57 21.33 28.03
N PRO A 95 10.65 22.29 27.86
CA PRO A 95 9.23 22.08 28.12
C PRO A 95 8.57 21.29 26.98
N TYR A 96 8.39 19.97 27.19
CA TYR A 96 7.81 19.08 26.16
C TYR A 96 6.41 19.49 25.71
N LYS A 97 5.56 19.95 26.63
CA LYS A 97 4.19 20.38 26.33
C LYS A 97 4.18 21.56 25.37
N ASP A 98 4.92 22.61 25.73
CA ASP A 98 4.96 23.87 24.98
C ASP A 98 5.62 23.65 23.61
N GLY A 99 6.60 22.75 23.53
CA GLY A 99 7.23 22.39 22.27
C GLY A 99 6.45 21.48 21.33
N LEU A 100 5.28 21.01 21.76
CA LEU A 100 4.32 20.26 20.94
C LEU A 100 3.11 21.12 20.57
N GLU A 101 3.15 22.44 20.78
CA GLU A 101 2.06 23.31 20.41
C GLU A 101 1.95 23.44 18.87
N PRO A 102 0.73 23.30 18.30
CA PRO A 102 0.55 23.46 16.86
C PRO A 102 0.73 24.94 16.45
N GLY A 103 1.65 25.19 15.52
CA GLY A 103 1.86 26.53 14.96
C GLY A 103 2.99 26.56 13.94
N GLU A 104 2.89 27.46 12.96
CA GLU A 104 3.91 27.59 11.89
C GLU A 104 5.28 28.01 12.45
N HIS A 105 5.30 28.88 13.45
CA HIS A 105 6.51 29.32 14.14
C HIS A 105 7.12 28.21 15.03
N MET A 106 6.36 27.15 15.34
CA MET A 106 6.78 26.05 16.20
C MET A 106 7.32 24.84 15.43
N VAL A 107 7.32 24.85 14.09
CA VAL A 107 7.67 23.67 13.26
C VAL A 107 9.03 23.06 13.62
N SER A 108 10.05 23.90 13.80
CA SER A 108 11.39 23.46 14.22
C SER A 108 11.34 22.82 15.61
N PHE A 109 10.63 23.42 16.56
CA PHE A 109 10.56 22.92 17.92
C PHE A 109 9.75 21.61 18.02
N ASN A 110 8.64 21.53 17.27
CA ASN A 110 7.87 20.31 17.06
C ASN A 110 8.75 19.18 16.54
N ARG A 111 9.63 19.45 15.56
CA ARG A 111 10.56 18.45 15.02
C ARG A 111 11.56 17.95 16.06
N LEU A 112 12.07 18.84 16.93
CA LEU A 112 12.91 18.44 18.05
C LEU A 112 12.13 17.52 19.00
N MET A 113 10.94 17.93 19.44
CA MET A 113 10.14 17.16 20.40
C MET A 113 9.79 15.77 19.87
N LEU A 114 9.38 15.67 18.60
CA LEU A 114 9.11 14.39 17.96
C LEU A 114 10.37 13.52 17.85
N CYS A 115 11.54 14.11 17.56
CA CYS A 115 12.79 13.37 17.55
C CYS A 115 13.15 12.82 18.94
N LEU A 116 12.96 13.60 20.00
CA LEU A 116 13.17 13.16 21.37
C LEU A 116 12.19 12.05 21.77
N LEU A 117 10.89 12.23 21.51
CA LEU A 117 9.86 11.22 21.78
C LEU A 117 10.07 9.93 20.99
N SER A 118 10.62 10.02 19.77
CA SER A 118 10.97 8.82 18.99
C SER A 118 12.01 7.93 19.68
N LYS A 119 12.78 8.46 20.63
CA LYS A 119 13.69 7.64 21.45
C LYS A 119 12.93 6.75 22.44
N ALA A 120 11.78 7.21 22.94
CA ALA A 120 10.90 6.41 23.80
C ALA A 120 10.28 5.21 23.06
N THR A 121 10.20 5.28 21.72
CA THR A 121 9.66 4.17 20.92
C THR A 121 10.64 3.01 20.74
N LEU A 122 11.81 3.03 21.39
CA LEU A 122 12.80 1.97 21.25
C LEU A 122 12.59 0.83 22.27
N ARG A 123 11.98 1.11 23.42
CA ARG A 123 11.77 0.13 24.50
C ARG A 123 10.41 0.33 25.18
N ALA A 124 9.74 -0.76 25.52
CA ALA A 124 8.49 -0.76 26.27
C ALA A 124 8.48 0.05 27.58
N PRO A 125 9.48 -0.08 28.49
CA PRO A 125 9.49 0.73 29.72
C PRO A 125 9.64 2.23 29.45
N ASP A 126 10.37 2.62 28.41
CA ASP A 126 10.55 4.01 28.03
C ASP A 126 9.23 4.60 27.47
N ALA A 127 8.51 3.82 26.66
CA ALA A 127 7.17 4.17 26.19
C ALA A 127 6.16 4.30 27.35
N ALA A 128 6.21 3.40 28.33
CA ALA A 128 5.39 3.51 29.54
C ALA A 128 5.73 4.78 30.36
N HIS A 129 7.01 5.16 30.45
CA HIS A 129 7.41 6.42 31.08
C HIS A 129 6.87 7.63 30.31
N ALA A 130 6.96 7.65 28.98
CA ALA A 130 6.36 8.70 28.16
C ALA A 130 4.83 8.78 28.38
N ALA A 131 4.14 7.64 28.52
CA ALA A 131 2.71 7.58 28.83
C ALA A 131 2.35 8.13 30.23
N SER A 132 3.30 8.23 31.16
CA SER A 132 3.08 8.87 32.46
C SER A 132 2.97 10.40 32.35
N MET A 133 3.54 10.98 31.29
CA MET A 133 3.52 12.42 31.01
C MET A 133 2.20 12.81 30.30
N LEU A 134 1.12 12.98 31.07
CA LEU A 134 -0.23 13.26 30.57
C LEU A 134 -0.26 14.46 29.59
N ASP A 135 0.26 15.62 30.02
CA ASP A 135 0.25 16.84 29.22
C ASP A 135 0.96 16.67 27.87
N THR A 136 2.07 15.93 27.85
CA THR A 136 2.84 15.65 26.64
C THR A 136 2.07 14.77 25.68
N MET A 137 1.40 13.72 26.18
CA MET A 137 0.58 12.84 25.34
C MET A 137 -0.63 13.59 24.76
N GLN A 138 -1.28 14.43 25.57
CA GLN A 138 -2.38 15.28 25.10
C GLN A 138 -1.90 16.27 24.02
N ALA A 139 -0.75 16.92 24.23
CA ALA A 139 -0.15 17.82 23.27
C ALA A 139 0.28 17.10 21.98
N LEU A 140 0.81 15.87 22.08
CA LEU A 140 1.18 15.06 20.92
C LEU A 140 -0.04 14.72 20.04
N VAL A 141 -1.16 14.29 20.63
CA VAL A 141 -2.39 14.01 19.89
C VAL A 141 -2.95 15.29 19.26
N ARG A 142 -2.93 16.41 20.00
CA ARG A 142 -3.35 17.72 19.47
C ARG A 142 -2.47 18.18 18.30
N LEU A 143 -1.14 18.08 18.43
CA LEU A 143 -0.19 18.44 17.38
C LEU A 143 -0.46 17.64 16.11
N TRP A 144 -0.57 16.31 16.25
CA TRP A 144 -0.83 15.42 15.14
C TRP A 144 -2.12 15.80 14.38
N LEU A 145 -3.22 16.03 15.10
CA LEU A 145 -4.51 16.34 14.48
C LEU A 145 -4.58 17.77 13.91
N CYS A 146 -3.93 18.74 14.56
CA CYS A 146 -4.19 20.17 14.29
C CYS A 146 -3.08 20.88 13.51
N THR A 147 -1.88 20.29 13.38
CA THR A 147 -0.76 20.98 12.71
C THR A 147 -1.03 21.21 11.21
N PRO A 148 -0.71 22.40 10.66
CA PRO A 148 -0.79 22.63 9.22
C PRO A 148 0.31 21.90 8.43
N ASP A 149 1.45 21.61 9.05
CA ASP A 149 2.59 20.97 8.39
C ASP A 149 2.38 19.44 8.26
N THR A 150 2.37 18.93 7.03
CA THR A 150 2.13 17.51 6.75
C THR A 150 3.28 16.61 7.19
N GLY A 151 4.53 17.11 7.20
CA GLY A 151 5.70 16.37 7.65
C GLY A 151 5.68 16.14 9.16
N ILE A 152 5.37 17.19 9.93
CA ILE A 152 5.18 17.11 11.39
C ILE A 152 3.99 16.23 11.72
N ALA A 153 2.86 16.36 11.01
CA ALA A 153 1.70 15.50 11.22
C ALA A 153 2.04 14.01 11.04
N THR A 154 2.73 13.67 9.94
CA THR A 154 3.14 12.30 9.64
C THR A 154 4.12 11.77 10.69
N ALA A 155 5.09 12.57 11.09
CA ALA A 155 6.05 12.20 12.13
C ALA A 155 5.38 12.01 13.50
N ALA A 156 4.43 12.86 13.86
CA ALA A 156 3.67 12.73 15.11
C ALA A 156 2.79 11.46 15.11
N ALA A 157 2.11 11.17 13.99
CA ALA A 157 1.34 9.95 13.81
C ALA A 157 2.20 8.69 13.94
N ASP A 158 3.39 8.68 13.32
CA ASP A 158 4.34 7.57 13.37
C ASP A 158 4.91 7.39 14.79
N VAL A 159 5.27 8.46 15.49
CA VAL A 159 5.69 8.39 16.91
C VAL A 159 4.57 7.79 17.77
N LEU A 160 3.34 8.29 17.65
CA LEU A 160 2.19 7.79 18.41
C LEU A 160 1.93 6.30 18.11
N TYR A 161 1.91 5.92 16.83
CA TYR A 161 1.75 4.54 16.39
C TYR A 161 2.86 3.62 16.94
N ARG A 162 4.12 4.06 16.89
CA ARG A 162 5.26 3.27 17.40
C ARG A 162 5.25 3.13 18.93
N LEU A 163 4.88 4.18 19.67
CA LEU A 163 4.69 4.10 21.13
C LEU A 163 3.67 3.02 21.47
N MET A 164 2.53 3.03 20.80
CA MET A 164 1.46 2.04 21.01
C MET A 164 1.87 0.63 20.60
N LYS A 165 2.58 0.49 19.48
CA LYS A 165 3.07 -0.80 19.00
C LYS A 165 4.09 -1.45 19.95
N VAL A 166 4.95 -0.64 20.57
CA VAL A 166 6.00 -1.11 21.48
C VAL A 166 5.46 -1.44 22.86
N ASP A 167 4.46 -0.67 23.34
CA ASP A 167 3.77 -0.92 24.61
C ASP A 167 2.44 -1.67 24.42
N LEU A 168 2.35 -2.54 23.40
CA LEU A 168 1.15 -3.35 23.16
C LEU A 168 0.91 -4.31 24.35
N PRO A 169 -0.25 -4.27 25.03
CA PRO A 169 -0.53 -5.17 26.14
C PRO A 169 -0.55 -6.62 25.64
N ILE A 170 0.44 -7.42 26.04
CA ILE A 170 0.52 -8.83 25.62
C ILE A 170 -0.53 -9.69 26.35
N GLU A 171 -1.03 -9.24 27.50
CA GLU A 171 -2.04 -9.93 28.30
C GLU A 171 -3.42 -9.91 27.60
N GLY A 172 -3.65 -10.89 26.71
CA GLY A 172 -4.91 -11.09 26.00
C GLY A 172 -4.76 -11.59 24.56
N TYR A 173 -3.60 -11.34 23.94
CA TYR A 173 -3.29 -11.69 22.55
C TYR A 173 -2.58 -13.04 22.47
N GLN A 174 -3.12 -13.98 21.67
CA GLN A 174 -2.55 -15.33 21.63
C GLN A 174 -1.23 -15.39 20.87
N GLN A 175 -0.95 -14.53 19.88
CA GLN A 175 0.40 -14.35 19.32
C GLN A 175 0.53 -12.97 18.65
N PRO A 176 1.33 -12.02 19.18
CA PRO A 176 1.77 -10.89 18.37
C PRO A 176 2.56 -11.42 17.15
N PRO A 177 2.48 -10.76 15.98
CA PRO A 177 3.29 -11.08 14.81
C PRO A 177 4.76 -11.33 15.20
N PRO A 178 5.45 -12.31 14.61
CA PRO A 178 6.83 -12.66 14.99
C PRO A 178 7.77 -11.45 15.00
N SER A 179 7.54 -10.47 14.12
CA SER A 179 8.28 -9.22 14.02
C SER A 179 8.15 -8.30 15.23
N TRP A 180 7.13 -8.47 16.09
CA TRP A 180 6.87 -7.60 17.23
C TRP A 180 7.42 -8.17 18.54
N ARG A 181 7.69 -9.48 18.61
CA ARG A 181 8.09 -10.18 19.84
C ARG A 181 9.39 -9.68 20.46
N SER A 182 10.33 -9.16 19.65
CA SER A 182 11.58 -8.60 20.17
C SER A 182 11.41 -7.21 20.79
N ALA A 183 10.36 -6.45 20.41
CA ALA A 183 10.14 -5.07 20.85
C ALA A 183 9.22 -4.95 22.06
N THR A 184 8.35 -5.94 22.30
CA THR A 184 7.29 -5.88 23.32
C THR A 184 7.68 -6.52 24.68
N THR A 185 8.94 -6.94 24.86
CA THR A 185 9.41 -7.55 26.12
C THR A 185 9.25 -6.56 27.29
N GLY A 186 8.26 -6.77 28.15
CA GLY A 186 7.94 -5.88 29.28
C GLY A 186 6.88 -4.80 29.00
N ALA A 187 6.10 -4.92 27.92
CA ALA A 187 4.97 -4.05 27.63
C ALA A 187 3.85 -4.20 28.68
N GLN A 188 3.36 -3.07 29.19
CA GLN A 188 2.35 -2.99 30.27
C GLN A 188 1.04 -2.35 29.80
N GLY A 189 0.99 -1.82 28.57
CA GLY A 189 -0.22 -1.22 27.99
C GLY A 189 -0.55 0.17 28.52
N TRP A 190 0.38 0.85 29.18
CA TRP A 190 0.15 2.20 29.72
C TRP A 190 -0.13 3.23 28.65
N VAL A 191 0.53 3.14 27.49
CA VAL A 191 0.25 4.04 26.34
C VAL A 191 -1.19 3.84 25.90
N TRP A 192 -1.67 2.60 25.83
CA TRP A 192 -3.04 2.27 25.43
C TRP A 192 -4.07 2.83 26.41
N LYS A 193 -3.85 2.59 27.71
CA LYS A 193 -4.69 3.18 28.76
C LYS A 193 -4.67 4.70 28.69
N ARG A 194 -3.51 5.31 28.45
CA ARG A 194 -3.41 6.77 28.33
C ARG A 194 -4.15 7.34 27.13
N VAL A 195 -4.15 6.64 25.99
CA VAL A 195 -4.80 7.16 24.78
C VAL A 195 -6.30 6.90 24.78
N PHE A 196 -6.74 5.75 25.29
CA PHE A 196 -8.14 5.31 25.20
C PHE A 196 -8.90 5.28 26.52
N GLU A 197 -8.26 5.11 27.67
CA GLU A 197 -8.93 5.07 28.99
C GLU A 197 -8.85 6.42 29.74
N ASP A 198 -7.91 7.30 29.37
CA ASP A 198 -7.83 8.64 29.95
C ASP A 198 -8.78 9.60 29.24
N GLY A 199 -9.82 10.06 29.95
CA GLY A 199 -10.83 10.96 29.39
C GLY A 199 -10.28 12.28 28.85
N GLY A 200 -9.14 12.76 29.37
CA GLY A 200 -8.51 14.00 28.92
C GLY A 200 -7.89 13.89 27.53
N VAL A 201 -7.12 12.81 27.30
CA VAL A 201 -6.54 12.51 25.98
C VAL A 201 -7.62 12.04 25.02
N TYR A 202 -8.53 11.18 25.48
CA TYR A 202 -9.64 10.67 24.67
C TYR A 202 -10.55 11.80 24.15
N ASN A 203 -10.85 12.80 24.98
CA ASN A 203 -11.66 13.97 24.56
C ASN A 203 -11.00 14.79 23.44
N VAL A 204 -9.67 14.76 23.28
CA VAL A 204 -8.99 15.49 22.19
C VAL A 204 -9.46 15.02 20.81
N PHE A 205 -9.66 13.70 20.62
CA PHE A 205 -10.13 13.16 19.34
C PHE A 205 -11.46 13.78 18.92
N PHE A 206 -12.41 13.85 19.85
CA PHE A 206 -13.73 14.43 19.60
C PHE A 206 -13.66 15.95 19.45
N GLU A 207 -12.89 16.62 20.30
CA GLU A 207 -12.72 18.08 20.26
C GLU A 207 -12.13 18.57 18.92
N CYS A 208 -11.15 17.86 18.38
CA CYS A 208 -10.47 18.21 17.13
C CYS A 208 -11.26 17.78 15.89
N CYS A 209 -12.01 16.67 15.95
CA CYS A 209 -12.65 16.08 14.77
C CYS A 209 -14.17 16.30 14.69
N SER A 210 -14.83 16.85 15.71
CA SER A 210 -16.28 17.11 15.66
C SER A 210 -16.62 18.45 14.98
N LEU A 211 -17.47 18.39 13.95
CA LEU A 211 -17.93 19.56 13.20
C LEU A 211 -18.93 20.42 14.00
N LYS A 212 -19.86 19.77 14.71
CA LYS A 212 -21.05 20.42 15.30
C LYS A 212 -20.88 20.82 16.76
N LEU A 213 -20.10 20.05 17.51
CA LEU A 213 -19.96 20.17 18.95
C LEU A 213 -18.47 20.16 19.30
N GLY A 214 -17.94 21.26 19.79
CA GLY A 214 -16.54 21.35 20.17
C GLY A 214 -16.23 22.74 20.71
N THR A 215 -15.37 22.80 21.72
CA THR A 215 -14.88 24.03 22.35
C THR A 215 -13.79 24.72 21.54
N ASN A 216 -13.35 24.10 20.43
CA ASN A 216 -12.11 24.43 19.75
C ASN A 216 -12.28 25.53 18.69
N THR A 217 -11.25 26.36 18.57
CA THR A 217 -11.14 27.52 17.65
C THR A 217 -10.85 27.13 16.19
N LEU A 218 -10.76 25.83 15.89
CA LEU A 218 -10.37 25.33 14.57
C LEU A 218 -11.43 25.62 13.51
N SER A 219 -10.96 26.06 12.34
CA SER A 219 -11.79 26.26 11.15
C SER A 219 -12.33 24.92 10.61
N LYS A 220 -13.41 24.97 9.81
CA LYS A 220 -13.98 23.79 9.15
C LYS A 220 -12.90 23.00 8.37
N ASN A 221 -12.06 23.69 7.61
CA ASN A 221 -10.99 23.07 6.82
C ASN A 221 -9.98 22.31 7.68
N GLN A 222 -9.56 22.88 8.82
CA GLN A 222 -8.64 22.21 9.74
C GLN A 222 -9.28 20.96 10.37
N LYS A 223 -10.59 21.02 10.69
CA LYS A 223 -11.31 19.84 11.17
C LYS A 223 -11.40 18.75 10.11
N THR A 224 -11.70 19.08 8.85
CA THR A 224 -11.70 18.13 7.73
C THR A 224 -10.34 17.42 7.59
N ILE A 225 -9.23 18.16 7.73
CA ILE A 225 -7.87 17.58 7.71
C ILE A 225 -7.65 16.65 8.92
N ALA A 226 -8.06 17.07 10.12
CA ALA A 226 -7.96 16.24 11.34
C ALA A 226 -8.76 14.94 11.22
N GLN A 227 -9.98 15.01 10.65
CA GLN A 227 -10.83 13.86 10.38
C GLN A 227 -10.17 12.87 9.41
N ALA A 228 -9.60 13.36 8.30
CA ALA A 228 -8.87 12.53 7.35
C ALA A 228 -7.68 11.83 8.01
N ARG A 229 -6.86 12.55 8.80
CA ARG A 229 -5.73 11.97 9.53
C ARG A 229 -6.16 10.88 10.51
N LEU A 230 -7.27 11.08 11.22
CA LEU A 230 -7.81 10.09 12.15
C LEU A 230 -8.27 8.83 11.40
N MET A 231 -8.91 8.98 10.24
CA MET A 231 -9.32 7.85 9.39
C MET A 231 -8.14 7.06 8.82
N GLU A 232 -7.01 7.68 8.51
CA GLU A 232 -5.79 6.98 8.03
C GLU A 232 -5.00 6.26 9.14
N TRP A 233 -5.21 6.65 10.40
CA TRP A 233 -4.50 6.09 11.55
C TRP A 233 -5.28 4.97 12.22
N LEU A 234 -6.60 5.11 12.33
CA LEU A 234 -7.45 4.19 13.08
C LEU A 234 -7.40 2.74 12.57
N PRO A 235 -7.42 2.44 11.25
CA PRO A 235 -7.30 1.06 10.74
C PRO A 235 -5.99 0.37 11.14
N LYS A 236 -4.89 1.13 11.26
CA LYS A 236 -3.58 0.61 11.67
C LYS A 236 -3.57 0.23 13.14
N ILE A 237 -4.26 1.02 13.98
CA ILE A 237 -4.43 0.73 15.41
C ILE A 237 -5.43 -0.40 15.64
N ALA A 238 -6.49 -0.47 14.84
CA ALA A 238 -7.47 -1.55 14.89
C ALA A 238 -6.82 -2.92 14.66
N ALA A 239 -5.80 -2.99 13.80
CA ALA A 239 -4.99 -4.19 13.57
C ALA A 239 -4.06 -4.56 14.75
N LEU A 240 -3.73 -3.60 15.62
CA LEU A 240 -2.97 -3.85 16.84
C LEU A 240 -3.89 -4.35 17.97
N ASP A 241 -4.94 -3.59 18.29
CA ASP A 241 -5.95 -3.91 19.30
C ASP A 241 -7.33 -3.37 18.91
N TRP A 242 -8.21 -4.27 18.48
CA TRP A 242 -9.59 -3.94 18.11
C TRP A 242 -10.45 -3.53 19.31
N HIS A 243 -10.23 -4.14 20.47
CA HIS A 243 -11.06 -3.94 21.65
C HIS A 243 -10.84 -2.56 22.27
N ALA A 244 -9.61 -2.07 22.25
CA ALA A 244 -9.26 -0.73 22.73
C ALA A 244 -10.08 0.37 22.03
N LEU A 245 -10.35 0.23 20.73
CA LEU A 245 -11.13 1.22 19.96
C LEU A 245 -12.62 1.29 20.33
N ARG A 246 -13.12 0.23 20.97
CA ARG A 246 -14.50 0.11 21.45
C ARG A 246 -14.66 0.47 22.92
N THR A 247 -13.58 0.91 23.57
CA THR A 247 -13.67 1.46 24.92
C THR A 247 -14.53 2.72 24.89
N THR A 248 -15.41 2.83 25.89
CA THR A 248 -16.41 3.91 25.95
C THR A 248 -16.19 4.80 27.17
N HIS A 249 -16.27 6.11 26.97
CA HIS A 249 -16.26 7.12 28.02
C HIS A 249 -17.54 7.94 27.97
N LYS A 250 -18.54 7.52 28.74
CA LYS A 250 -19.88 8.14 28.74
C LYS A 250 -19.82 9.66 28.94
N ASP A 251 -19.00 10.13 29.87
CA ASP A 251 -18.87 11.56 30.19
C ASP A 251 -18.40 12.40 28.98
N VAL A 252 -17.52 11.82 28.15
CA VAL A 252 -17.02 12.47 26.93
C VAL A 252 -18.01 12.27 25.78
N GLU A 253 -18.44 11.04 25.54
CA GLU A 253 -19.36 10.66 24.46
C GLU A 253 -20.69 11.41 24.53
N ASP A 254 -21.27 11.56 25.72
CA ASP A 254 -22.52 12.30 25.96
C ASP A 254 -22.38 13.80 25.59
N LYS A 255 -21.19 14.40 25.81
CA LYS A 255 -20.89 15.79 25.43
C LYS A 255 -20.99 15.99 23.91
N TYR A 256 -20.63 14.98 23.13
CA TYR A 256 -20.68 15.00 21.67
C TYR A 256 -21.90 14.28 21.10
N ARG A 257 -22.78 13.73 21.96
CA ARG A 257 -24.01 12.97 21.61
C ARG A 257 -23.73 11.75 20.74
N VAL A 258 -22.66 11.03 21.05
CA VAL A 258 -22.23 9.82 20.36
C VAL A 258 -22.28 8.66 21.34
N THR A 259 -22.42 7.44 20.84
CA THR A 259 -22.32 6.22 21.66
C THR A 259 -21.51 5.18 20.90
N GLY A 260 -20.70 4.39 21.61
CA GLY A 260 -20.04 3.22 21.04
C GLY A 260 -18.53 3.39 20.81
N GLY A 261 -17.93 4.38 21.47
CA GLY A 261 -16.49 4.57 21.49
C GLY A 261 -15.95 5.32 20.26
N LEU A 262 -14.63 5.28 20.08
CA LEU A 262 -13.95 6.07 19.05
C LEU A 262 -14.22 5.53 17.65
N LEU A 263 -14.34 4.21 17.50
CA LEU A 263 -14.64 3.59 16.21
C LEU A 263 -16.01 4.03 15.68
N ASP A 264 -17.04 3.99 16.53
CA ASP A 264 -18.40 4.40 16.16
C ASP A 264 -18.48 5.90 15.86
N PHE A 265 -17.74 6.71 16.62
CA PHE A 265 -17.61 8.12 16.30
C PHE A 265 -17.08 8.33 14.89
N VAL A 266 -15.93 7.74 14.54
CA VAL A 266 -15.28 7.91 13.24
C VAL A 266 -16.13 7.34 12.10
N ALA A 267 -16.67 6.13 12.29
CA ALA A 267 -17.37 5.41 11.23
C ALA A 267 -18.79 5.93 10.97
N LEU A 268 -19.49 6.49 11.97
CA LEU A 268 -20.91 6.82 11.88
C LEU A 268 -21.25 8.30 12.06
N HIS A 269 -20.48 9.03 12.88
CA HIS A 269 -20.91 10.33 13.41
C HIS A 269 -19.96 11.50 13.10
N MET A 270 -18.70 11.22 12.80
CA MET A 270 -17.66 12.24 12.63
C MET A 270 -17.85 13.03 11.32
N VAL A 271 -18.19 12.35 10.23
CA VAL A 271 -18.28 12.94 8.89
C VAL A 271 -19.73 13.25 8.53
N ASP A 272 -20.00 14.50 8.15
CA ASP A 272 -21.28 14.89 7.54
C ASP A 272 -21.21 14.73 6.02
N TYR A 273 -21.44 13.50 5.55
CA TYR A 273 -21.29 13.13 4.14
C TYR A 273 -22.35 13.72 3.21
N ARG A 274 -23.37 14.42 3.75
CA ARG A 274 -24.41 15.09 2.94
C ARG A 274 -23.94 16.42 2.36
N ASP A 275 -23.08 17.12 3.09
CA ASP A 275 -22.58 18.45 2.71
C ASP A 275 -21.15 18.40 2.16
N ASP A 276 -20.46 17.26 2.26
CA ASP A 276 -19.06 17.08 1.86
C ASP A 276 -18.82 15.71 1.22
N VAL A 277 -18.94 15.66 -0.11
CA VAL A 277 -18.75 14.45 -0.92
C VAL A 277 -17.29 13.95 -0.86
N LEU A 278 -16.32 14.85 -0.71
CA LEU A 278 -14.91 14.46 -0.61
C LEU A 278 -14.65 13.73 0.70
N MET A 279 -15.25 14.18 1.80
CA MET A 279 -15.16 13.44 3.06
C MET A 279 -15.94 12.13 3.04
N HIS A 280 -17.05 12.05 2.31
CA HIS A 280 -17.72 10.77 2.06
C HIS A 280 -16.80 9.79 1.32
N LYS A 281 -16.06 10.27 0.31
CA LYS A 281 -15.05 9.46 -0.37
C LYS A 281 -14.00 8.93 0.62
N CYS A 282 -13.42 9.80 1.46
CA CYS A 282 -12.46 9.39 2.48
C CYS A 282 -13.05 8.37 3.48
N LEU A 283 -14.34 8.48 3.80
CA LEU A 283 -15.03 7.54 4.67
C LEU A 283 -15.18 6.15 4.02
N ILE A 284 -15.44 6.08 2.71
CA ILE A 284 -15.49 4.81 1.96
C ILE A 284 -14.09 4.19 1.89
N ASP A 285 -13.06 4.98 1.61
CA ASP A 285 -11.67 4.52 1.58
C ASP A 285 -11.23 4.00 2.97
N PHE A 286 -11.65 4.67 4.05
CA PHE A 286 -11.49 4.21 5.42
C PHE A 286 -12.12 2.84 5.67
N TYR A 287 -13.33 2.58 5.16
CA TYR A 287 -13.95 1.26 5.29
C TYR A 287 -13.17 0.18 4.54
N ALA A 288 -12.59 0.50 3.39
CA ALA A 288 -11.76 -0.43 2.63
C ALA A 288 -10.44 -0.73 3.37
N GLU A 289 -9.78 0.29 3.93
CA GLU A 289 -8.57 0.11 4.75
C GLU A 289 -8.86 -0.68 6.03
N LEU A 290 -9.99 -0.40 6.69
CA LEU A 290 -10.42 -1.15 7.88
C LEU A 290 -10.61 -2.63 7.57
N LEU A 291 -11.19 -2.98 6.41
CA LEU A 291 -11.34 -4.38 5.99
C LEU A 291 -9.99 -5.04 5.76
N SER A 292 -9.08 -4.40 5.01
CA SER A 292 -7.79 -5.00 4.65
C SER A 292 -6.85 -5.19 5.84
N THR A 293 -6.90 -4.30 6.84
CA THR A 293 -6.03 -4.42 8.01
C THR A 293 -6.56 -5.39 9.06
N THR A 294 -7.86 -5.67 9.07
CA THR A 294 -8.51 -6.50 10.12
C THR A 294 -8.79 -7.94 9.69
N VAL A 295 -8.39 -8.35 8.47
CA VAL A 295 -8.65 -9.68 7.90
C VAL A 295 -8.22 -10.83 8.81
N ASN A 296 -7.06 -10.70 9.47
CA ASN A 296 -6.47 -11.76 10.30
C ASN A 296 -6.90 -11.70 11.77
N LEU A 297 -7.81 -10.80 12.15
CA LEU A 297 -8.29 -10.69 13.52
C LEU A 297 -9.35 -11.77 13.78
N ASP A 298 -8.92 -12.82 14.48
CA ASP A 298 -9.69 -14.04 14.71
C ASP A 298 -10.93 -13.81 15.60
N THR A 299 -12.10 -14.15 15.09
CA THR A 299 -13.36 -14.13 15.84
C THR A 299 -13.47 -15.40 16.70
N ARG A 300 -12.98 -15.35 17.94
CA ARG A 300 -13.06 -16.49 18.91
C ARG A 300 -14.47 -17.10 19.11
N THR A 301 -15.53 -16.52 18.56
CA THR A 301 -16.93 -16.83 18.89
C THR A 301 -17.90 -16.99 17.72
N MET A 302 -17.52 -16.72 16.47
CA MET A 302 -18.45 -16.78 15.33
C MET A 302 -17.71 -17.23 14.05
N ALA A 303 -18.48 -17.65 13.04
CA ALA A 303 -18.10 -18.37 11.81
C ALA A 303 -16.64 -18.25 11.33
N LEU A 304 -16.07 -19.38 10.87
CA LEU A 304 -14.68 -19.59 10.44
C LEU A 304 -14.15 -18.65 9.32
N HIS A 305 -14.95 -17.69 8.84
CA HIS A 305 -14.73 -16.92 7.62
C HIS A 305 -15.01 -15.42 7.74
N ASP A 306 -15.28 -14.92 8.96
CA ASP A 306 -15.57 -13.52 9.22
C ASP A 306 -14.40 -12.84 9.94
N SER A 307 -14.23 -11.53 9.70
CA SER A 307 -13.39 -10.68 10.55
C SER A 307 -14.25 -9.75 11.41
N LEU A 308 -13.68 -9.27 12.51
CA LEU A 308 -14.31 -8.27 13.38
C LEU A 308 -14.67 -6.99 12.61
N GLY A 309 -13.81 -6.55 11.69
CA GLY A 309 -14.07 -5.39 10.84
C GLY A 309 -15.23 -5.59 9.88
N LEU A 310 -15.30 -6.75 9.21
CA LEU A 310 -16.41 -7.06 8.31
C LEU A 310 -17.74 -7.13 9.05
N GLN A 311 -17.79 -7.83 10.19
CA GLN A 311 -19.00 -7.93 11.01
C GLN A 311 -19.46 -6.57 11.50
N TYR A 312 -18.53 -5.71 11.92
CA TYR A 312 -18.83 -4.34 12.30
C TYR A 312 -19.52 -3.57 11.17
N LEU A 313 -18.95 -3.60 9.96
CA LEU A 313 -19.53 -2.91 8.80
C LEU A 313 -20.89 -3.48 8.40
N ILE A 314 -21.11 -4.78 8.55
CA ILE A 314 -22.41 -5.43 8.27
C ILE A 314 -23.45 -5.02 9.33
N MET A 315 -23.10 -5.11 10.62
CA MET A 315 -23.99 -4.82 11.74
C MET A 315 -24.52 -3.40 11.71
N HIS A 316 -23.68 -2.43 11.33
CA HIS A 316 -24.08 -1.03 11.20
C HIS A 316 -24.67 -0.68 9.82
N GLY A 317 -24.86 -1.66 8.93
CA GLY A 317 -25.41 -1.46 7.58
C GLY A 317 -24.51 -0.66 6.63
N LEU A 318 -23.23 -0.46 7.00
CA LEU A 318 -22.25 0.29 6.22
C LEU A 318 -21.82 -0.49 4.98
N HIS A 319 -21.64 -1.80 5.11
CA HIS A 319 -21.31 -2.68 3.99
C HIS A 319 -22.35 -2.60 2.86
N ALA A 320 -23.63 -2.74 3.22
CA ALA A 320 -24.73 -2.67 2.27
C ALA A 320 -24.86 -1.26 1.65
N ARG A 321 -24.64 -0.20 2.43
CA ARG A 321 -24.67 1.19 1.94
C ARG A 321 -23.57 1.46 0.92
N THR A 322 -22.32 1.10 1.22
CA THR A 322 -21.20 1.28 0.30
C THR A 322 -21.38 0.45 -0.97
N ALA A 323 -21.88 -0.79 -0.84
CA ALA A 323 -22.24 -1.62 -1.98
C ALA A 323 -23.35 -1.00 -2.84
N ALA A 324 -24.37 -0.38 -2.23
CA ALA A 324 -25.44 0.30 -2.96
C ALA A 324 -24.94 1.50 -3.79
N ILE A 325 -23.91 2.21 -3.31
CA ILE A 325 -23.23 3.27 -4.08
C ILE A 325 -22.56 2.68 -5.31
N TYR A 326 -21.83 1.57 -5.15
CA TYR A 326 -21.25 0.86 -6.29
C TYR A 326 -22.34 0.42 -7.27
N PHE A 327 -23.42 -0.22 -6.81
CA PHE A 327 -24.51 -0.66 -7.67
C PHE A 327 -25.38 0.46 -8.23
N GLN A 328 -25.22 1.71 -7.79
CA GLN A 328 -26.04 2.87 -8.16
C GLN A 328 -27.54 2.64 -7.90
N VAL A 329 -27.86 2.00 -6.78
CA VAL A 329 -29.25 1.72 -6.39
C VAL A 329 -29.82 2.93 -5.64
N GLY A 330 -30.61 3.76 -6.33
CA GLY A 330 -31.33 4.90 -5.75
C GLY A 330 -31.35 6.14 -6.66
N PRO A 331 -31.98 7.26 -6.23
CA PRO A 331 -31.85 8.54 -6.90
C PRO A 331 -30.45 9.10 -6.60
N VAL A 332 -29.51 8.92 -7.52
CA VAL A 332 -28.12 9.36 -7.33
C VAL A 332 -27.83 10.60 -8.17
N ASP A 333 -27.27 11.64 -7.57
CA ASP A 333 -26.71 12.77 -8.29
C ASP A 333 -25.54 12.26 -9.16
N PRO A 334 -25.54 12.50 -10.48
CA PRO A 334 -24.43 12.13 -11.36
C PRO A 334 -23.06 12.64 -10.87
N VAL A 335 -23.02 13.81 -10.22
CA VAL A 335 -21.79 14.41 -9.71
C VAL A 335 -21.26 13.61 -8.52
N GLU A 336 -22.11 13.33 -7.53
CA GLU A 336 -21.73 12.51 -6.36
C GLU A 336 -21.29 11.11 -6.79
N THR A 337 -22.01 10.52 -7.75
CA THR A 337 -21.66 9.21 -8.31
C THR A 337 -20.25 9.21 -8.87
N ALA A 338 -19.88 10.23 -9.66
CA ALA A 338 -18.55 10.30 -10.27
C ALA A 338 -17.40 10.32 -9.23
N PHE A 339 -17.60 10.99 -8.08
CA PHE A 339 -16.60 11.06 -7.01
C PHE A 339 -16.53 9.80 -6.16
N LEU A 340 -17.68 9.20 -5.83
CA LEU A 340 -17.76 8.07 -4.91
C LEU A 340 -17.54 6.72 -5.59
N TYR A 341 -17.79 6.65 -6.90
CA TYR A 341 -17.77 5.39 -7.64
C TYR A 341 -16.43 4.65 -7.55
N GLY A 342 -15.32 5.37 -7.75
CA GLY A 342 -13.97 4.76 -7.69
C GLY A 342 -13.65 4.17 -6.32
N SER A 343 -13.96 4.90 -5.24
CA SER A 343 -13.75 4.42 -3.88
C SER A 343 -14.69 3.26 -3.51
N ALA A 344 -15.94 3.30 -3.95
CA ALA A 344 -16.88 2.19 -3.74
C ALA A 344 -16.45 0.93 -4.50
N ALA A 345 -15.95 1.06 -5.73
CA ALA A 345 -15.37 -0.05 -6.48
C ALA A 345 -14.14 -0.63 -5.77
N ASN A 346 -13.24 0.22 -5.26
CA ASN A 346 -12.08 -0.22 -4.47
C ASN A 346 -12.51 -0.99 -3.20
N TYR A 347 -13.54 -0.51 -2.49
CA TYR A 347 -14.10 -1.21 -1.35
C TYR A 347 -14.59 -2.62 -1.71
N ILE A 348 -15.33 -2.77 -2.81
CA ILE A 348 -15.79 -4.07 -3.29
C ILE A 348 -14.61 -4.96 -3.68
N SER A 349 -13.61 -4.43 -4.39
CA SER A 349 -12.38 -5.16 -4.74
C SER A 349 -11.67 -5.74 -3.50
N VAL A 350 -11.45 -4.91 -2.47
CA VAL A 350 -10.81 -5.35 -1.22
C VAL A 350 -11.66 -6.39 -0.50
N TYR A 351 -12.98 -6.18 -0.46
CA TYR A 351 -13.88 -7.13 0.16
C TYR A 351 -13.87 -8.50 -0.55
N THR A 352 -13.86 -8.54 -1.88
CA THR A 352 -13.90 -9.79 -2.64
C THR A 352 -12.56 -10.53 -2.60
N SER A 353 -11.44 -9.81 -2.54
CA SER A 353 -10.11 -10.41 -2.46
C SER A 353 -9.82 -11.00 -1.08
N GLU A 354 -10.20 -10.29 -0.01
CA GLU A 354 -9.89 -10.72 1.37
C GLU A 354 -10.94 -11.69 1.94
N PHE A 355 -12.21 -11.59 1.52
CA PHE A 355 -13.32 -12.41 2.04
C PHE A 355 -14.05 -13.22 0.94
N PRO A 356 -13.34 -14.04 0.12
CA PRO A 356 -13.94 -14.72 -1.03
C PRO A 356 -15.05 -15.71 -0.63
N LYS A 357 -14.93 -16.39 0.52
CA LYS A 357 -15.95 -17.36 0.98
C LYS A 357 -17.24 -16.68 1.41
N HIS A 358 -17.15 -15.60 2.18
CA HIS A 358 -18.32 -14.81 2.57
C HIS A 358 -19.00 -14.19 1.34
N TYR A 359 -18.21 -13.70 0.39
CA TYR A 359 -18.71 -13.20 -0.90
C TYR A 359 -19.48 -14.29 -1.68
N LEU A 360 -18.88 -15.46 -1.87
CA LEU A 360 -19.48 -16.58 -2.62
C LEU A 360 -20.76 -17.14 -1.96
N ALA A 361 -20.88 -17.06 -0.64
CA ALA A 361 -22.07 -17.51 0.09
C ALA A 361 -23.26 -16.52 -0.02
N GLY A 362 -23.01 -15.26 -0.40
CA GLY A 362 -24.02 -14.21 -0.45
C GLY A 362 -24.74 -14.06 -1.79
N GLN A 363 -25.60 -13.03 -1.88
CA GLN A 363 -26.28 -12.62 -3.13
C GLN A 363 -25.44 -11.66 -3.99
N MET A 364 -24.32 -11.16 -3.45
CA MET A 364 -23.47 -10.19 -4.14
C MET A 364 -22.84 -10.70 -5.45
N PRO A 365 -22.41 -11.97 -5.59
CA PRO A 365 -21.83 -12.46 -6.85
C PRO A 365 -22.74 -12.24 -8.06
N ALA A 366 -24.03 -12.51 -7.91
CA ALA A 366 -25.00 -12.30 -8.99
C ALA A 366 -25.16 -10.81 -9.35
N GLN A 367 -25.24 -9.94 -8.34
CA GLN A 367 -25.39 -8.49 -8.54
C GLN A 367 -24.15 -7.86 -9.16
N VAL A 368 -22.96 -8.24 -8.71
CA VAL A 368 -21.68 -7.76 -9.27
C VAL A 368 -21.51 -8.26 -10.70
N ASN A 369 -21.75 -9.55 -10.96
CA ASN A 369 -21.64 -10.11 -12.31
C ASN A 369 -22.62 -9.44 -13.28
N GLU A 370 -23.87 -9.21 -12.88
CA GLU A 370 -24.86 -8.53 -13.73
C GLU A 370 -24.43 -7.08 -14.03
N ARG A 371 -23.99 -6.33 -13.02
CA ARG A 371 -23.46 -4.99 -13.22
C ARG A 371 -22.25 -4.96 -14.15
N LEU A 372 -21.26 -5.82 -13.90
CA LEU A 372 -20.05 -5.90 -14.73
C LEU A 372 -20.41 -6.23 -16.18
N ARG A 373 -21.40 -7.11 -16.41
CA ARG A 373 -21.88 -7.38 -17.77
C ARG A 373 -22.47 -6.16 -18.44
N GLN A 374 -23.30 -5.39 -17.75
CA GLN A 374 -23.89 -4.16 -18.29
C GLN A 374 -22.82 -3.11 -18.61
N THR A 375 -21.80 -2.96 -17.76
CA THR A 375 -20.73 -1.97 -17.98
C THR A 375 -19.73 -2.41 -19.06
N LEU A 376 -19.42 -3.71 -19.15
CA LEU A 376 -18.41 -4.25 -20.06
C LEU A 376 -18.97 -4.60 -21.45
N ASP A 377 -20.29 -4.61 -21.64
CA ASP A 377 -20.95 -4.76 -22.95
C ASP A 377 -20.80 -3.48 -23.79
N LEU A 378 -19.55 -3.19 -24.16
CA LEU A 378 -19.16 -2.03 -24.97
C LEU A 378 -18.85 -2.46 -26.39
N THR A 379 -19.25 -1.62 -27.35
CA THR A 379 -18.90 -1.82 -28.76
C THR A 379 -17.38 -1.77 -28.97
N PRO A 380 -16.80 -2.52 -29.93
CA PRO A 380 -15.36 -2.54 -30.20
C PRO A 380 -14.72 -1.16 -30.42
N GLY A 381 -15.45 -0.22 -31.02
CA GLY A 381 -14.97 1.17 -31.20
C GLY A 381 -14.83 1.94 -29.90
N LYS A 382 -15.67 1.67 -28.89
CA LYS A 382 -15.54 2.27 -27.55
C LYS A 382 -14.34 1.69 -26.82
N TRP A 383 -14.11 0.38 -26.91
CA TRP A 383 -12.92 -0.25 -26.31
C TRP A 383 -11.60 0.32 -26.84
N ALA A 384 -11.55 0.68 -28.12
CA ALA A 384 -10.34 1.21 -28.75
C ALA A 384 -10.13 2.73 -28.57
N HIS A 385 -11.19 3.52 -28.33
CA HIS A 385 -11.12 4.98 -28.39
C HIS A 385 -11.70 5.72 -27.19
N ALA A 386 -12.51 5.07 -26.35
CA ALA A 386 -13.06 5.67 -25.14
C ALA A 386 -12.20 5.32 -23.92
N ASP A 387 -12.38 6.09 -22.84
CA ASP A 387 -11.82 5.73 -21.55
C ASP A 387 -12.35 4.37 -21.10
N SER A 388 -11.42 3.52 -20.67
CA SER A 388 -11.73 2.19 -20.18
C SER A 388 -12.48 2.26 -18.84
N PRO A 389 -13.40 1.32 -18.56
CA PRO A 389 -14.02 1.20 -17.25
C PRO A 389 -13.03 0.59 -16.24
N LYS A 390 -11.98 1.35 -15.89
CA LYS A 390 -10.83 0.90 -15.07
C LYS A 390 -11.25 0.35 -13.72
N ASN A 391 -12.21 1.01 -13.06
CA ASN A 391 -12.68 0.61 -11.74
C ASN A 391 -13.41 -0.74 -11.78
N ASP A 392 -14.27 -0.96 -12.79
CA ASP A 392 -14.96 -2.23 -13.00
C ASP A 392 -14.00 -3.36 -13.39
N LEU A 393 -12.98 -3.06 -14.21
CA LEU A 393 -11.92 -4.01 -14.54
C LEU A 393 -11.11 -4.39 -13.30
N HIS A 394 -10.82 -3.43 -12.42
CA HIS A 394 -10.17 -3.71 -11.14
C HIS A 394 -11.05 -4.61 -10.25
N VAL A 395 -12.36 -4.32 -10.14
CA VAL A 395 -13.30 -5.21 -9.43
C VAL A 395 -13.30 -6.60 -10.03
N LEU A 396 -13.40 -6.74 -11.35
CA LEU A 396 -13.40 -8.01 -12.06
C LEU A 396 -12.17 -8.87 -11.72
N VAL A 397 -10.99 -8.27 -11.68
CA VAL A 397 -9.73 -8.95 -11.37
C VAL A 397 -9.64 -9.36 -9.90
N SER A 398 -10.24 -8.60 -8.99
CA SER A 398 -10.29 -8.90 -7.56
C SER A 398 -11.34 -9.96 -7.19
N LEU A 399 -12.20 -10.39 -8.12
CA LEU A 399 -13.19 -11.43 -7.86
C LEU A 399 -12.52 -12.81 -7.73
N PRO A 400 -12.97 -13.66 -6.80
CA PRO A 400 -12.53 -15.05 -6.79
C PRO A 400 -12.91 -15.71 -8.12
N ARG A 401 -11.98 -16.41 -8.76
CA ARG A 401 -12.18 -16.95 -10.12
C ARG A 401 -13.34 -17.95 -10.16
N GLY A 402 -13.64 -18.61 -9.03
CA GLY A 402 -14.81 -19.45 -8.87
C GLY A 402 -16.15 -18.71 -9.09
N ALA A 403 -16.26 -17.43 -8.73
CA ALA A 403 -17.47 -16.62 -8.94
C ALA A 403 -17.70 -16.24 -10.41
N LEU A 404 -16.65 -16.32 -11.23
CA LEU A 404 -16.69 -16.02 -12.65
C LEU A 404 -17.11 -17.23 -13.50
N LEU A 405 -17.34 -18.38 -12.86
CA LEU A 405 -17.82 -19.59 -13.50
C LEU A 405 -19.32 -19.79 -13.19
N PRO A 406 -20.15 -20.22 -14.16
CA PRO A 406 -19.79 -20.69 -15.50
C PRO A 406 -19.46 -19.57 -16.51
N PHE A 407 -18.56 -19.85 -17.45
CA PHE A 407 -18.04 -18.87 -18.41
C PHE A 407 -19.12 -18.22 -19.29
N THR A 408 -20.18 -18.95 -19.64
CA THR A 408 -21.28 -18.45 -20.50
C THR A 408 -22.02 -17.25 -19.90
N THR A 409 -22.02 -17.13 -18.57
CA THR A 409 -22.63 -16.00 -17.86
C THR A 409 -21.60 -15.03 -17.31
N SER A 410 -20.32 -15.25 -17.61
CA SER A 410 -19.21 -14.51 -17.03
C SER A 410 -19.00 -13.17 -17.73
N PRO A 411 -18.77 -12.07 -16.99
CA PRO A 411 -18.34 -10.80 -17.58
C PRO A 411 -17.02 -10.91 -18.36
N VAL A 412 -16.17 -11.91 -18.05
CA VAL A 412 -14.90 -12.16 -18.77
C VAL A 412 -15.13 -12.46 -20.25
N ALA A 413 -16.26 -13.06 -20.61
CA ALA A 413 -16.57 -13.40 -22.00
C ALA A 413 -16.79 -12.16 -22.90
N LEU A 414 -17.08 -11.00 -22.30
CA LEU A 414 -17.31 -9.74 -23.02
C LEU A 414 -16.01 -8.98 -23.31
N LEU A 415 -14.89 -9.40 -22.73
CA LEU A 415 -13.60 -8.74 -22.92
C LEU A 415 -13.05 -9.01 -24.34
N PRO A 416 -12.72 -7.96 -25.12
CA PRO A 416 -12.25 -8.14 -26.49
C PRO A 416 -10.74 -8.47 -26.57
N SER A 417 -10.36 -9.36 -27.49
CA SER A 417 -8.96 -9.62 -27.84
C SER A 417 -8.39 -8.67 -28.91
N LYS A 418 -9.20 -8.34 -29.94
CA LYS A 418 -8.74 -7.59 -31.12
C LYS A 418 -8.79 -6.07 -30.95
N SER A 419 -9.96 -5.50 -30.66
CA SER A 419 -10.15 -4.06 -30.44
C SER A 419 -10.10 -3.79 -28.94
N THR A 420 -8.90 -3.90 -28.37
CA THR A 420 -8.69 -3.92 -26.92
C THR A 420 -7.86 -2.73 -26.45
N ASN A 421 -7.74 -2.57 -25.13
CA ASN A 421 -6.93 -1.54 -24.49
C ASN A 421 -5.92 -2.19 -23.51
N PRO A 422 -4.92 -1.43 -23.03
CA PRO A 422 -3.92 -1.96 -22.10
C PRO A 422 -4.54 -2.53 -20.80
N ASP A 423 -5.60 -1.89 -20.30
CA ASP A 423 -6.26 -2.27 -19.05
C ASP A 423 -6.95 -3.65 -19.13
N VAL A 424 -7.60 -3.96 -20.26
CA VAL A 424 -8.22 -5.27 -20.51
C VAL A 424 -7.16 -6.35 -20.61
N LEU A 425 -6.06 -6.10 -21.34
CA LEU A 425 -4.96 -7.06 -21.44
C LEU A 425 -4.29 -7.33 -20.09
N ASN A 426 -4.08 -6.30 -19.27
CA ASN A 426 -3.57 -6.46 -17.91
C ASN A 426 -4.58 -7.22 -17.02
N SER A 427 -5.88 -6.97 -17.19
CA SER A 427 -6.93 -7.67 -16.44
C SER A 427 -6.97 -9.16 -16.80
N LEU A 428 -6.93 -9.48 -18.10
CA LEU A 428 -6.83 -10.87 -18.58
C LEU A 428 -5.54 -11.53 -18.09
N ALA A 429 -4.42 -10.80 -18.08
CA ALA A 429 -3.15 -11.30 -17.56
C ALA A 429 -3.27 -11.75 -16.09
N THR A 430 -3.87 -10.93 -15.23
CA THR A 430 -4.05 -11.25 -13.80
C THR A 430 -5.09 -12.35 -13.57
N LEU A 431 -6.16 -12.40 -14.37
CA LEU A 431 -7.15 -13.48 -14.30
C LEU A 431 -6.55 -14.83 -14.69
N PHE A 432 -5.75 -14.88 -15.77
CA PHE A 432 -5.14 -16.10 -16.28
C PHE A 432 -3.91 -16.56 -15.49
N HIS A 433 -3.19 -15.65 -14.84
CA HIS A 433 -2.04 -16.02 -14.01
C HIS A 433 -2.42 -16.95 -12.85
N GLY A 434 -3.59 -16.71 -12.24
CA GLY A 434 -4.03 -17.38 -11.02
C GLY A 434 -3.64 -16.60 -9.75
N PRO A 435 -3.63 -17.24 -8.57
CA PRO A 435 -3.29 -16.57 -7.32
C PRO A 435 -1.85 -16.04 -7.34
N GLU A 436 -1.65 -14.84 -6.80
CA GLU A 436 -0.31 -14.27 -6.66
C GLU A 436 0.49 -15.03 -5.60
N ASP A 437 1.74 -15.39 -5.92
CA ASP A 437 2.67 -15.93 -4.93
C ASP A 437 2.95 -14.87 -3.87
N LYS A 438 2.29 -14.95 -2.72
CA LYS A 438 2.64 -14.11 -1.56
C LYS A 438 4.12 -14.39 -1.25
N PRO A 439 4.99 -13.36 -1.20
CA PRO A 439 6.39 -13.59 -0.89
C PRO A 439 6.50 -14.28 0.46
N LEU A 440 7.14 -15.45 0.47
CA LEU A 440 7.35 -16.29 1.66
C LEU A 440 8.05 -15.46 2.75
N THR A 441 7.29 -14.89 3.69
CA THR A 441 7.82 -14.34 4.93
C THR A 441 8.20 -15.50 5.85
N LEU A 442 9.50 -15.86 5.86
CA LEU A 442 10.10 -16.75 6.86
C LEU A 442 9.89 -16.14 8.28
N PRO A 443 9.51 -16.93 9.31
CA PRO A 443 10.02 -18.28 9.61
C PRO A 443 8.96 -19.41 9.75
N MET A 444 9.48 -20.65 9.75
CA MET A 444 8.87 -21.99 9.60
C MET A 444 7.79 -22.45 10.63
N THR A 445 7.03 -21.59 11.30
CA THR A 445 5.97 -22.06 12.26
C THR A 445 4.58 -22.25 11.64
N LEU A 446 4.41 -22.00 10.34
CA LEU A 446 3.13 -22.04 9.63
C LEU A 446 2.73 -23.42 9.09
N ALA A 447 3.26 -24.52 9.62
CA ALA A 447 3.01 -25.87 9.07
C ALA A 447 1.54 -26.35 9.18
N MET A 448 0.71 -25.73 10.03
CA MET A 448 -0.73 -26.04 10.13
C MET A 448 -1.63 -25.07 9.34
N THR A 449 -1.22 -23.81 9.16
CA THR A 449 -1.90 -22.84 8.29
C THR A 449 -1.54 -23.03 6.82
N SER A 450 -0.40 -23.66 6.51
CA SER A 450 0.04 -23.92 5.14
C SER A 450 -0.88 -24.87 4.39
N ILE A 451 -1.51 -25.84 5.07
CA ILE A 451 -2.37 -26.83 4.41
C ILE A 451 -3.64 -26.15 3.87
N THR A 452 -4.32 -25.35 4.70
CA THR A 452 -5.55 -24.63 4.26
C THR A 452 -5.27 -23.49 3.27
N ALA A 453 -4.09 -22.87 3.31
CA ALA A 453 -3.67 -21.88 2.32
C ALA A 453 -3.35 -22.55 0.97
N GLN A 454 -2.63 -23.66 0.99
CA GLN A 454 -2.33 -24.45 -0.21
C GLN A 454 -3.61 -25.00 -0.87
N ASP A 455 -4.60 -25.42 -0.09
CA ASP A 455 -5.89 -25.87 -0.62
C ASP A 455 -6.65 -24.71 -1.29
N LYS A 456 -6.68 -23.51 -0.68
CA LYS A 456 -7.31 -22.31 -1.29
C LYS A 456 -6.64 -21.88 -2.59
N ASP A 457 -5.31 -21.83 -2.60
CA ASP A 457 -4.53 -21.45 -3.78
C ASP A 457 -4.70 -22.49 -4.90
N ALA A 458 -4.88 -23.76 -4.54
CA ALA A 458 -5.19 -24.83 -5.49
C ALA A 458 -6.59 -24.68 -6.12
N GLU A 459 -7.62 -24.35 -5.35
CA GLU A 459 -8.97 -24.08 -5.87
C GLU A 459 -9.00 -22.89 -6.82
N GLU A 460 -8.37 -21.77 -6.43
CA GLU A 460 -8.24 -20.57 -7.26
C GLU A 460 -7.45 -20.83 -8.55
N GLY A 461 -6.33 -21.55 -8.47
CA GLY A 461 -5.52 -21.89 -9.64
C GLY A 461 -6.21 -22.88 -10.59
N ALA A 462 -7.04 -23.79 -10.08
CA ALA A 462 -7.90 -24.65 -10.90
C ALA A 462 -9.01 -23.85 -11.60
N ALA A 463 -9.62 -22.88 -10.93
CA ALA A 463 -10.62 -22.00 -11.52
C ALA A 463 -10.01 -21.07 -12.60
N ALA A 464 -8.81 -20.52 -12.37
CA ALA A 464 -8.08 -19.72 -13.36
C ALA A 464 -7.76 -20.51 -14.63
N ARG A 465 -7.33 -21.77 -14.49
CA ARG A 465 -7.12 -22.70 -15.62
C ARG A 465 -8.39 -22.91 -16.43
N ASN A 466 -9.52 -23.15 -15.76
CA ASN A 466 -10.81 -23.31 -16.42
C ASN A 466 -11.22 -22.04 -17.18
N LEU A 467 -11.10 -20.87 -16.56
CA LEU A 467 -11.42 -19.60 -17.21
C LEU A 467 -10.57 -19.36 -18.46
N TYR A 468 -9.26 -19.63 -18.40
CA TYR A 468 -8.37 -19.48 -19.55
C TYR A 468 -8.81 -20.34 -20.74
N PHE A 469 -9.07 -21.64 -20.53
CA PHE A 469 -9.44 -22.54 -21.63
C PHE A 469 -10.84 -22.25 -22.18
N HIS A 470 -11.80 -21.87 -21.34
CA HIS A 470 -13.12 -21.44 -21.82
C HIS A 470 -13.04 -20.12 -22.61
N TYR A 471 -12.18 -19.18 -22.19
CA TYR A 471 -11.93 -17.95 -22.94
C TYR A 471 -11.28 -18.22 -24.29
N LEU A 472 -10.31 -19.14 -24.35
CA LEU A 472 -9.64 -19.52 -25.59
C LEU A 472 -10.59 -20.24 -26.57
N ALA A 473 -11.51 -21.06 -26.04
CA ALA A 473 -12.55 -21.69 -26.85
C ALA A 473 -13.53 -20.66 -27.46
N ALA A 474 -13.84 -19.60 -26.74
CA ALA A 474 -14.67 -18.50 -27.25
C ALA A 474 -13.90 -17.58 -28.23
N ASN A 475 -12.60 -17.39 -28.02
CA ASN A 475 -11.75 -16.49 -28.79
C ASN A 475 -10.56 -17.23 -29.43
N PRO A 476 -10.75 -17.98 -30.53
CA PRO A 476 -9.69 -18.79 -31.13
C PRO A 476 -8.53 -17.96 -31.70
N ARG A 477 -8.76 -16.68 -32.03
CA ARG A 477 -7.73 -15.75 -32.53
C ARG A 477 -6.97 -15.01 -31.43
N PHE A 478 -7.21 -15.33 -30.16
CA PHE A 478 -6.61 -14.62 -29.03
C PHE A 478 -5.08 -14.45 -29.16
N TRP A 479 -4.35 -15.55 -29.39
CA TRP A 479 -2.89 -15.49 -29.50
C TRP A 479 -2.38 -14.80 -30.77
N GLN A 480 -3.17 -14.81 -31.85
CA GLN A 480 -2.89 -14.03 -33.04
C GLN A 480 -3.02 -12.53 -32.74
N ASP A 481 -4.07 -12.14 -32.03
CA ASP A 481 -4.30 -10.73 -31.66
C ASP A 481 -3.23 -10.25 -30.67
N ILE A 482 -2.87 -11.03 -29.64
CA ILE A 482 -1.82 -10.69 -28.66
C ILE A 482 -0.47 -10.46 -29.36
N THR A 483 -0.10 -11.32 -30.30
CA THR A 483 1.17 -11.17 -31.03
C THR A 483 1.15 -9.98 -31.98
N ALA A 484 0.01 -9.66 -32.60
CA ALA A 484 -0.16 -8.46 -33.41
C ALA A 484 -0.06 -7.18 -32.56
N HIS A 485 -0.67 -7.15 -31.38
CA HIS A 485 -0.53 -6.03 -30.42
C HIS A 485 0.90 -5.86 -29.94
N ALA A 486 1.58 -6.96 -29.63
CA ALA A 486 2.98 -6.94 -29.21
C ALA A 486 3.95 -6.47 -30.31
N ASP A 487 3.66 -6.73 -31.59
CA ASP A 487 4.45 -6.27 -32.75
C ASP A 487 4.19 -4.80 -33.11
N THR A 488 3.15 -4.17 -32.54
CA THR A 488 2.75 -2.77 -32.82
C THR A 488 3.51 -1.79 -31.92
N VAL A 489 4.76 -1.49 -32.27
CA VAL A 489 5.66 -0.60 -31.50
C VAL A 489 5.10 0.82 -31.29
N ALA A 490 4.26 1.30 -32.20
CA ALA A 490 3.63 2.62 -32.10
C ALA A 490 2.72 2.79 -30.87
N LEU A 491 2.14 1.70 -30.37
CA LEU A 491 1.29 1.67 -29.17
C LEU A 491 2.04 0.97 -28.04
N GLY A 492 3.01 1.66 -27.46
CA GLY A 492 3.94 1.09 -26.47
C GLY A 492 3.25 0.42 -25.28
N ASP A 493 2.27 1.08 -24.67
CA ASP A 493 1.57 0.54 -23.49
C ASP A 493 0.75 -0.72 -23.84
N LEU A 494 0.13 -0.75 -25.01
CA LEU A 494 -0.63 -1.92 -25.49
C LEU A 494 0.30 -3.10 -25.76
N ALA A 495 1.46 -2.85 -26.40
CA ALA A 495 2.47 -3.87 -26.67
C ALA A 495 3.07 -4.44 -25.36
N LEU A 496 3.33 -3.58 -24.38
CA LEU A 496 3.82 -3.99 -23.06
C LEU A 496 2.77 -4.83 -22.31
N SER A 497 1.50 -4.43 -22.33
CA SER A 497 0.42 -5.21 -21.72
C SER A 497 0.18 -6.55 -22.42
N ALA A 498 0.33 -6.63 -23.75
CA ALA A 498 0.26 -7.89 -24.49
C ALA A 498 1.40 -8.85 -24.10
N LEU A 499 2.63 -8.34 -23.97
CA LEU A 499 3.78 -9.10 -23.48
C LEU A 499 3.62 -9.52 -22.02
N HIS A 500 3.03 -8.67 -21.19
CA HIS A 500 2.68 -8.99 -19.80
C HIS A 500 1.68 -10.15 -19.76
N CYS A 501 0.60 -10.11 -20.56
CA CYS A 501 -0.36 -11.21 -20.67
C CYS A 501 0.31 -12.53 -21.10
N LEU A 502 1.22 -12.49 -22.08
CA LEU A 502 1.99 -13.67 -22.49
C LEU A 502 2.85 -14.21 -21.34
N LYS A 503 3.59 -13.33 -20.65
CA LYS A 503 4.42 -13.69 -19.50
C LYS A 503 3.59 -14.29 -18.35
N SER A 504 2.44 -13.71 -18.03
CA SER A 504 1.54 -14.15 -16.97
C SER A 504 0.97 -15.56 -17.20
N VAL A 505 0.66 -15.91 -18.45
CA VAL A 505 0.25 -17.29 -18.79
C VAL A 505 1.44 -18.25 -18.71
N ILE A 506 2.64 -17.84 -19.15
CA ILE A 506 3.85 -18.66 -19.01
C ILE A 506 4.16 -18.96 -17.54
N THR A 507 4.05 -17.96 -16.66
CA THR A 507 4.37 -18.10 -15.23
C THR A 507 3.20 -18.58 -14.38
N SER A 508 2.04 -18.88 -14.98
CA SER A 508 0.79 -19.17 -14.27
C SER A 508 0.92 -20.26 -13.20
N ASN A 509 0.24 -20.08 -12.07
CA ASN A 509 0.19 -21.03 -10.96
C ASN A 509 -1.07 -21.90 -11.04
N TRP A 510 -1.20 -22.63 -12.14
CA TRP A 510 -2.36 -23.51 -12.36
C TRP A 510 -2.22 -24.83 -11.61
N TYR A 511 -3.36 -25.35 -11.14
CA TYR A 511 -3.45 -26.66 -10.52
C TYR A 511 -4.33 -27.60 -11.36
N PRO A 512 -3.88 -28.85 -11.61
CA PRO A 512 -4.66 -29.82 -12.36
C PRO A 512 -5.87 -30.29 -11.55
N THR A 513 -7.04 -30.24 -12.17
CA THR A 513 -8.37 -30.59 -11.62
C THR A 513 -8.51 -32.06 -11.20
N HIS A 514 -7.52 -32.92 -11.50
CA HIS A 514 -7.56 -34.37 -11.22
C HIS A 514 -6.94 -34.78 -9.87
N LYS A 515 -6.37 -33.83 -9.11
CA LYS A 515 -5.91 -34.10 -7.74
C LYS A 515 -7.08 -33.87 -6.78
N ARG A 516 -7.14 -34.70 -5.72
CA ARG A 516 -8.22 -34.95 -4.73
C ARG A 516 -8.80 -33.73 -3.98
N THR A 517 -8.47 -32.51 -4.40
CA THR A 517 -8.73 -31.22 -3.75
C THR A 517 -9.49 -30.21 -4.62
N ALA A 518 -9.80 -30.51 -5.88
CA ALA A 518 -10.68 -29.65 -6.67
C ALA A 518 -12.13 -29.79 -6.18
N PRO A 519 -12.90 -28.70 -5.98
CA PRO A 519 -14.29 -28.79 -5.58
C PRO A 519 -15.07 -29.53 -6.68
N ASP A 520 -15.87 -30.52 -6.29
CA ASP A 520 -16.67 -31.40 -7.17
C ASP A 520 -17.63 -30.64 -8.13
N ASN A 521 -17.72 -29.31 -8.02
CA ASN A 521 -18.66 -28.42 -8.71
C ASN A 521 -18.03 -27.54 -9.80
N LEU A 522 -16.72 -27.64 -10.11
CA LEU A 522 -16.12 -26.86 -11.20
C LEU A 522 -16.64 -27.36 -12.57
N PRO A 523 -17.01 -26.46 -13.51
CA PRO A 523 -17.39 -26.85 -14.86
C PRO A 523 -16.29 -27.67 -15.52
N SER A 524 -16.66 -28.70 -16.29
CA SER A 524 -15.68 -29.48 -17.04
C SER A 524 -14.94 -28.59 -18.06
N LEU A 525 -13.67 -28.92 -18.27
CA LEU A 525 -12.85 -28.29 -19.31
C LEU A 525 -13.46 -28.55 -20.69
N PRO A 526 -13.36 -27.59 -21.64
CA PRO A 526 -13.89 -27.74 -22.99
C PRO A 526 -13.13 -28.86 -23.72
N SER A 527 -13.73 -30.05 -23.79
CA SER A 527 -13.02 -31.31 -24.08
C SER A 527 -12.95 -31.69 -25.56
N SER A 528 -13.55 -30.91 -26.46
CA SER A 528 -13.75 -31.32 -27.86
C SER A 528 -12.97 -30.51 -28.91
N ILE A 529 -12.28 -29.42 -28.55
CA ILE A 529 -11.72 -28.48 -29.54
C ILE A 529 -10.24 -28.14 -29.31
N ILE A 530 -9.75 -28.13 -28.06
CA ILE A 530 -8.41 -27.59 -27.73
C ILE A 530 -7.70 -28.54 -26.75
N PRO A 531 -6.40 -28.84 -26.92
CA PRO A 531 -5.62 -29.54 -25.91
C PRO A 531 -5.56 -28.74 -24.61
N THR A 532 -5.85 -29.38 -23.47
CA THR A 532 -5.89 -28.74 -22.15
C THR A 532 -4.74 -29.21 -21.25
N PRO A 533 -3.49 -28.77 -21.49
CA PRO A 533 -2.35 -29.17 -20.66
C PRO A 533 -2.49 -28.70 -19.21
N GLU A 534 -1.64 -29.25 -18.33
CA GLU A 534 -1.71 -29.01 -16.88
C GLU A 534 -1.06 -27.70 -16.45
N THR A 535 -0.05 -27.23 -17.19
CA THR A 535 0.71 -26.01 -16.88
C THR A 535 0.58 -24.95 -17.96
N GLY A 536 0.70 -23.67 -17.60
CA GLY A 536 0.65 -22.56 -18.54
C GLY A 536 1.74 -22.59 -19.60
N VAL A 537 2.95 -23.03 -19.24
CA VAL A 537 4.06 -23.23 -20.19
C VAL A 537 3.70 -24.24 -21.28
N GLN A 538 3.13 -25.38 -20.88
CA GLN A 538 2.67 -26.39 -21.82
C GLN A 538 1.49 -25.88 -22.65
N ALA A 539 0.64 -25.00 -22.10
CA ALA A 539 -0.44 -24.35 -22.87
C ALA A 539 0.11 -23.47 -24.00
N ILE A 540 1.17 -22.72 -23.74
CA ILE A 540 1.88 -21.93 -24.77
C ILE A 540 2.52 -22.83 -25.84
N LEU A 541 3.01 -24.02 -25.44
CA LEU A 541 3.60 -25.01 -26.35
C LEU A 541 2.57 -25.92 -27.05
N SER A 542 1.27 -25.69 -26.84
CA SER A 542 0.19 -26.43 -27.48
C SER A 542 -0.61 -25.55 -28.45
N PRO A 543 -1.21 -26.10 -29.52
CA PRO A 543 -2.13 -25.35 -30.38
C PRO A 543 -3.32 -24.81 -29.57
N PRO A 544 -3.82 -23.58 -29.83
CA PRO A 544 -3.43 -22.64 -30.90
C PRO A 544 -2.27 -21.69 -30.54
N ALA A 545 -1.77 -21.68 -29.29
CA ALA A 545 -0.77 -20.70 -28.85
C ALA A 545 0.58 -20.89 -29.55
N LEU A 546 1.00 -22.15 -29.74
CA LEU A 546 2.28 -22.53 -30.34
C LEU A 546 2.52 -21.88 -31.71
N GLU A 547 1.47 -21.77 -32.53
CA GLU A 547 1.54 -21.27 -33.91
C GLU A 547 1.92 -19.79 -34.00
N TYR A 548 1.59 -18.99 -32.98
CA TYR A 548 1.78 -17.54 -33.00
C TYR A 548 2.87 -17.09 -32.02
N THR A 549 2.83 -17.61 -30.79
CA THR A 549 3.65 -17.11 -29.67
C THR A 549 5.13 -17.47 -29.80
N LEU A 550 5.44 -18.73 -30.12
CA LEU A 550 6.81 -19.21 -30.21
C LEU A 550 7.56 -18.57 -31.40
N PRO A 551 7.00 -18.49 -32.62
CA PRO A 551 7.61 -17.75 -33.72
C PRO A 551 7.83 -16.27 -33.39
N TYR A 552 6.86 -15.63 -32.72
CA TYR A 552 6.99 -14.25 -32.30
C TYR A 552 8.13 -14.07 -31.30
N LEU A 553 8.23 -14.90 -30.24
CA LEU A 553 9.29 -14.81 -29.24
C LEU A 553 10.69 -15.04 -29.83
N LEU A 554 10.82 -15.93 -30.81
CA LEU A 554 12.09 -16.24 -31.47
C LEU A 554 12.48 -15.21 -32.57
N LYS A 555 11.52 -14.45 -33.10
CA LYS A 555 11.77 -13.35 -34.04
C LYS A 555 12.61 -12.26 -33.36
N SER A 556 13.54 -11.64 -34.09
CA SER A 556 14.30 -10.49 -33.56
C SER A 556 13.36 -9.32 -33.22
N ALA A 557 13.70 -8.55 -32.17
CA ALA A 557 13.00 -7.29 -31.89
C ALA A 557 13.12 -6.31 -33.07
N GLN A 558 12.09 -5.50 -33.31
CA GLN A 558 12.13 -4.49 -34.37
C GLN A 558 13.17 -3.42 -34.01
N SER A 559 14.07 -3.08 -34.94
CA SER A 559 15.08 -2.03 -34.76
C SER A 559 14.60 -0.68 -35.30
N PHE A 560 15.15 0.41 -34.74
CA PHE A 560 14.86 1.80 -35.12
C PHE A 560 15.02 2.07 -36.62
N SER A 561 15.89 1.33 -37.32
CA SER A 561 16.10 1.42 -38.77
C SER A 561 14.84 1.13 -39.61
N ASN A 562 13.83 0.45 -39.05
CA ASN A 562 12.59 0.12 -39.76
C ASN A 562 11.43 1.09 -39.46
N LEU A 563 11.61 2.03 -38.52
CA LEU A 563 10.59 3.02 -38.12
C LEU A 563 10.97 4.39 -38.67
N VAL A 564 10.56 4.67 -39.91
CA VAL A 564 10.73 6.00 -40.52
C VAL A 564 9.76 6.98 -39.86
N GLY A 565 10.27 7.97 -39.11
CA GLY A 565 9.54 9.20 -38.81
C GLY A 565 9.08 9.50 -37.37
N GLY A 566 9.59 8.82 -36.33
CA GLY A 566 9.21 9.10 -34.93
C GLY A 566 10.15 10.06 -34.19
N ARG A 567 9.65 11.20 -33.70
CA ARG A 567 10.38 12.12 -32.80
C ARG A 567 10.68 11.43 -31.45
N GLY A 568 11.95 11.41 -31.03
CA GLY A 568 12.44 11.34 -29.63
C GLY A 568 12.14 10.10 -28.77
N ASP A 569 10.87 9.71 -28.62
CA ASP A 569 10.44 8.72 -27.61
C ASP A 569 10.35 7.27 -28.12
N ALA A 570 10.33 7.07 -29.43
CA ALA A 570 10.20 5.75 -30.04
C ALA A 570 11.38 4.81 -29.71
N ALA A 571 12.58 5.36 -29.51
CA ALA A 571 13.77 4.59 -29.15
C ALA A 571 13.67 3.98 -27.73
N SER A 572 13.11 4.75 -26.78
CA SER A 572 12.88 4.28 -25.40
C SER A 572 11.77 3.21 -25.36
N ALA A 573 10.67 3.41 -26.08
CA ALA A 573 9.58 2.43 -26.17
C ALA A 573 10.04 1.11 -26.81
N THR A 574 10.81 1.19 -27.92
CA THR A 574 11.34 0.00 -28.60
C THR A 574 12.23 -0.83 -27.68
N TYR A 575 13.12 -0.18 -26.92
CA TYR A 575 13.96 -0.88 -25.95
C TYR A 575 13.15 -1.51 -24.82
N LYS A 576 12.14 -0.82 -24.28
CA LYS A 576 11.25 -1.37 -23.23
C LYS A 576 10.49 -2.61 -23.72
N ILE A 577 9.95 -2.57 -24.94
CA ILE A 577 9.24 -3.71 -25.56
C ILE A 577 10.21 -4.87 -25.80
N ALA A 578 11.41 -4.60 -26.31
CA ALA A 578 12.45 -5.61 -26.51
C ALA A 578 12.88 -6.28 -25.19
N MET A 579 13.03 -5.48 -24.12
CA MET A 579 13.34 -5.99 -22.78
C MET A 579 12.19 -6.84 -22.23
N ALA A 580 10.94 -6.37 -22.32
CA ALA A 580 9.77 -7.13 -21.88
C ALA A 580 9.62 -8.47 -22.64
N LYS A 581 9.93 -8.48 -23.94
CA LYS A 581 9.97 -9.70 -24.76
C LYS A 581 11.07 -10.66 -24.29
N TYR A 582 12.26 -10.13 -24.00
CA TYR A 582 13.38 -10.90 -23.46
C TYR A 582 13.04 -11.50 -22.09
N GLU A 583 12.37 -10.76 -21.22
CA GLU A 583 11.89 -11.27 -19.93
C GLU A 583 10.86 -12.39 -20.09
N ALA A 584 9.92 -12.27 -21.04
CA ALA A 584 8.96 -13.33 -21.33
C ALA A 584 9.67 -14.60 -21.85
N LEU A 585 10.69 -14.45 -22.71
CA LEU A 585 11.52 -15.56 -23.17
C LEU A 585 12.32 -16.21 -22.03
N ARG A 586 12.86 -15.39 -21.11
CA ARG A 586 13.58 -15.88 -19.93
C ARG A 586 12.65 -16.64 -18.98
N ALA A 587 11.43 -16.13 -18.77
CA ALA A 587 10.41 -16.81 -17.97
C ALA A 587 10.00 -18.14 -18.61
N LEU A 588 9.84 -18.18 -19.93
CA LEU A 588 9.57 -19.41 -20.68
C LEU A 588 10.67 -20.44 -20.50
N TYR A 589 11.93 -20.03 -20.66
CA TYR A 589 13.09 -20.90 -20.46
C TYR A 589 13.13 -21.46 -19.04
N GLY A 590 13.01 -20.60 -18.02
CA GLY A 590 13.08 -21.02 -16.61
C GLY A 590 12.01 -22.05 -16.25
N ARG A 591 10.76 -21.80 -16.64
CA ARG A 591 9.66 -22.74 -16.36
C ARG A 591 9.71 -24.00 -17.23
N LEU A 592 10.23 -23.92 -18.46
CA LEU A 592 10.42 -25.10 -19.31
C LEU A 592 11.51 -26.04 -18.76
N VAL A 593 12.56 -25.50 -18.13
CA VAL A 593 13.56 -26.31 -17.41
C VAL A 593 12.89 -27.08 -16.27
N GLU A 594 12.05 -26.43 -15.45
CA GLU A 594 11.31 -27.09 -14.36
C GLU A 594 10.41 -28.23 -14.88
N VAL A 595 9.77 -28.05 -16.04
CA VAL A 595 8.90 -29.07 -16.64
C VAL A 595 9.73 -30.22 -17.22
N ALA A 596 10.83 -29.92 -17.91
CA ALA A 596 11.72 -30.94 -18.49
C ALA A 596 12.39 -31.82 -17.42
N GLU A 597 12.73 -31.26 -16.26
CA GLU A 597 13.23 -32.02 -15.11
C GLU A 597 12.17 -32.97 -14.52
N ARG A 598 10.89 -32.57 -14.54
CA ARG A 598 9.78 -33.38 -14.03
C ARG A 598 9.35 -34.50 -14.99
N ALA A 599 9.52 -34.31 -16.29
CA ALA A 599 9.12 -35.28 -17.33
C ALA A 599 10.21 -35.41 -18.43
N PRO A 600 11.32 -36.12 -18.16
CA PRO A 600 12.35 -36.34 -19.15
C PRO A 600 11.84 -37.23 -20.31
N GLY A 601 12.07 -36.80 -21.56
CA GLY A 601 11.76 -37.59 -22.77
C GLY A 601 10.59 -37.12 -23.64
N GLU A 602 9.88 -36.06 -23.29
CA GLU A 602 8.73 -35.52 -24.07
C GLU A 602 9.14 -34.57 -25.23
N GLY A 603 10.43 -34.50 -25.60
CA GLY A 603 10.90 -33.70 -26.75
C GLY A 603 11.13 -32.21 -26.47
N TYR A 604 11.10 -31.76 -25.21
CA TYR A 604 11.36 -30.36 -24.85
C TYR A 604 12.82 -29.91 -25.01
N GLU A 605 13.76 -30.85 -25.17
CA GLU A 605 15.21 -30.57 -25.25
C GLU A 605 15.60 -29.71 -26.45
N ASP A 606 14.98 -29.94 -27.62
CA ASP A 606 15.23 -29.16 -28.82
C ASP A 606 14.69 -27.72 -28.71
N ILE A 607 13.54 -27.56 -28.03
CA ILE A 607 12.94 -26.26 -27.75
C ILE A 607 13.83 -25.50 -26.74
N LEU A 608 14.30 -26.15 -25.68
CA LEU A 608 15.21 -25.58 -24.69
C LEU A 608 16.53 -25.09 -25.32
N ARG A 609 17.12 -25.86 -26.23
CA ARG A 609 18.34 -25.47 -26.96
C ARG A 609 18.11 -24.25 -27.85
N THR A 610 16.97 -24.19 -28.53
CA THR A 610 16.62 -23.08 -29.43
C THR A 610 16.35 -21.79 -28.64
N VAL A 611 15.54 -21.89 -27.57
CA VAL A 611 15.24 -20.77 -26.67
C VAL A 611 16.50 -20.29 -25.93
N GLY A 612 17.34 -21.22 -25.46
CA GLY A 612 18.60 -20.90 -24.77
C GLY A 612 19.59 -20.16 -25.68
N THR A 613 19.69 -20.56 -26.96
CA THR A 613 20.50 -19.85 -27.97
C THR A 613 20.00 -18.42 -28.14
N LYS A 614 18.69 -18.22 -28.23
CA LYS A 614 18.08 -16.87 -28.31
C LYS A 614 18.23 -16.04 -27.05
N LEU A 615 18.22 -16.67 -25.87
CA LEU A 615 18.47 -15.98 -24.61
C LEU A 615 19.91 -15.47 -24.51
N ALA A 616 20.87 -16.21 -25.08
CA ALA A 616 22.29 -15.82 -25.13
C ALA A 616 22.57 -14.64 -26.08
N GLU A 617 21.72 -14.44 -27.10
CA GLU A 617 21.81 -13.29 -28.02
C GLU A 617 21.47 -11.94 -27.35
N GLY A 618 20.75 -11.96 -26.23
CA GLY A 618 20.34 -10.76 -25.49
C GLY A 618 19.09 -10.06 -26.06
N PRO A 619 18.62 -8.97 -25.41
CA PRO A 619 17.34 -8.32 -25.73
C PRO A 619 17.33 -7.58 -27.08
N MET A 620 18.49 -7.14 -27.57
CA MET A 620 18.64 -6.50 -28.88
C MET A 620 19.81 -7.15 -29.61
N ARG A 621 19.53 -7.75 -30.79
CA ARG A 621 20.58 -8.28 -31.66
C ARG A 621 21.42 -7.12 -32.20
N ARG A 622 22.75 -7.22 -32.11
CA ARG A 622 23.70 -6.24 -32.69
C ARG A 622 23.90 -6.39 -34.21
N GLU A 623 23.28 -7.36 -34.85
CA GLU A 623 23.49 -7.62 -36.28
C GLU A 623 22.52 -6.78 -37.12
N GLY A 624 23.01 -5.64 -37.61
CA GLY A 624 22.28 -4.80 -38.55
C GLY A 624 22.76 -3.35 -38.70
N ASP A 625 23.69 -2.85 -37.88
CA ASP A 625 24.24 -1.48 -38.04
C ASP A 625 25.43 -1.45 -39.03
N VAL A 626 25.24 -2.03 -40.22
CA VAL A 626 26.10 -1.80 -41.38
C VAL A 626 25.31 -0.87 -42.32
N GLY A 627 25.13 0.36 -41.87
CA GLY A 627 24.32 1.37 -42.56
C GLY A 627 24.62 2.77 -42.03
N GLY A 628 25.86 3.23 -42.24
CA GLY A 628 26.32 4.61 -42.16
C GLY A 628 25.58 5.55 -41.19
N ARG A 629 26.16 5.75 -40.00
CA ARG A 629 26.07 7.06 -39.33
C ARG A 629 26.71 8.10 -40.26
N VAL A 630 25.93 8.65 -41.19
CA VAL A 630 26.26 9.95 -41.79
C VAL A 630 26.06 10.95 -40.67
N GLY A 631 27.16 11.36 -40.05
CA GLY A 631 27.17 12.53 -39.19
C GLY A 631 26.65 13.70 -40.01
N THR A 632 25.48 14.21 -39.64
CA THR A 632 25.12 15.59 -39.94
C THR A 632 26.15 16.46 -39.22
N MET A 633 27.23 16.80 -39.92
CA MET A 633 28.01 17.99 -39.60
C MET A 633 27.06 19.16 -39.69
N GLU A 634 26.87 19.83 -38.55
CA GLU A 634 26.34 21.18 -38.52
C GLU A 634 27.26 22.07 -39.38
N LEU A 635 26.64 22.83 -40.28
CA LEU A 635 27.19 24.03 -40.89
C LEU A 635 26.28 25.19 -40.50
#